data_AF-A0AAU9MKF4-F1
#
_entry.id   AF-A0AAU9MKF4-F1
#
_cell.length_a   1.000
_cell.length_b   1.000
_cell.length_c   1.000
_cell.angle_alpha   90.00
_cell.angle_beta   90.00
_cell.angle_gamma   90.00
#
_symmetry.space_group_name_H-M   'P 1'
#
loop_
_entity.id
_entity.type
_entity.pdbx_description
1 polymer ?
#
loop_
_entity_poly.entity_id
_entity_poly.type
_entity_poly.pdbx_seq_one_letter_code
_entity_poly.pdbx_strand_id
1 'polypeptide(L)'
;MEEVSRMAKAYYHASPVDLQKLFIGFFCAMDDDGNGKIDKKEFLEFMNDEGGGKSTKFSIFNLLDVDKNGTLDFYEMMTAFYIIMSERPFCDSCEKFITSSYFTCVGCLENQIESSFDLCLDCYYMKKCVHTHNGSDRFLDNHSLLAITKSIIKEASSSTAMKTTSVVKDAGGRCVDDPQQQKRVSEL
;
A
#
# COMPACT_ATOMS: atom_id res chain seq x y z
N MET A 1 -7.82 4.27 -8.94
CA MET A 1 -8.26 3.60 -7.70
C MET A 1 -8.85 2.22 -7.95
N GLU A 2 -9.64 2.01 -8.99
CA GLU A 2 -10.23 0.70 -9.30
C GLU A 2 -9.20 -0.45 -9.38
N GLU A 3 -8.09 -0.26 -10.13
CA GLU A 3 -7.05 -1.28 -10.24
C GLU A 3 -6.39 -1.58 -8.89
N VAL A 4 -6.00 -0.54 -8.14
CA VAL A 4 -5.39 -0.66 -6.81
C VAL A 4 -6.33 -1.37 -5.84
N SER A 5 -7.63 -1.05 -5.86
CA SER A 5 -8.64 -1.74 -5.04
C SER A 5 -8.78 -3.21 -5.42
N ARG A 6 -8.77 -3.52 -6.72
CA ARG A 6 -8.78 -4.93 -7.20
C ARG A 6 -7.54 -5.68 -6.76
N MET A 7 -6.36 -5.06 -6.80
CA MET A 7 -5.13 -5.64 -6.28
C MET A 7 -5.22 -5.89 -4.78
N ALA A 8 -5.69 -4.91 -4.00
CA ALA A 8 -5.86 -5.04 -2.55
C ALA A 8 -6.78 -6.23 -2.20
N LYS A 9 -7.92 -6.35 -2.89
CA LYS A 9 -8.83 -7.50 -2.76
C LYS A 9 -8.14 -8.83 -3.10
N ALA A 10 -7.37 -8.87 -4.19
CA ALA A 10 -6.65 -10.08 -4.59
C ALA A 10 -5.59 -10.48 -3.54
N TYR A 11 -4.83 -9.52 -3.00
CA TYR A 11 -3.88 -9.77 -1.92
C TYR A 11 -4.58 -10.26 -0.67
N TYR A 12 -5.68 -9.63 -0.27
CA TYR A 12 -6.47 -10.07 0.89
C TYR A 12 -6.94 -11.52 0.74
N HIS A 13 -7.58 -11.86 -0.39
CA HIS A 13 -8.07 -13.22 -0.61
C HIS A 13 -6.96 -14.28 -0.71
N ALA A 14 -5.78 -13.89 -1.20
CA ALA A 14 -4.61 -14.78 -1.27
C ALA A 14 -3.81 -14.82 0.03
N SER A 15 -4.11 -13.94 1.00
CA SER A 15 -3.35 -13.83 2.24
C SER A 15 -3.65 -14.99 3.20
N PRO A 16 -2.67 -15.44 3.98
CA PRO A 16 -2.91 -16.35 5.09
C PRO A 16 -3.96 -15.80 6.06
N VAL A 17 -4.66 -16.68 6.75
CA VAL A 17 -5.74 -16.33 7.69
C VAL A 17 -5.28 -15.32 8.75
N ASP A 18 -4.07 -15.44 9.27
CA ASP A 18 -3.56 -14.52 10.29
C ASP A 18 -3.35 -13.09 9.75
N LEU A 19 -2.95 -12.97 8.48
CA LEU A 19 -2.83 -11.67 7.84
C LEU A 19 -4.22 -11.09 7.55
N GLN A 20 -5.20 -11.90 7.12
CA GLN A 20 -6.60 -11.46 6.98
C GLN A 20 -7.18 -10.94 8.32
N LYS A 21 -6.89 -11.64 9.42
CA LYS A 21 -7.27 -11.17 10.77
C LYS A 21 -6.61 -9.85 11.14
N LEU A 22 -5.37 -9.62 10.73
CA LEU A 22 -4.70 -8.33 10.95
C LEU A 22 -5.44 -7.19 10.22
N PHE A 23 -5.87 -7.41 8.97
CA PHE A 23 -6.68 -6.43 8.24
C PHE A 23 -8.01 -6.15 8.92
N ILE A 24 -8.72 -7.20 9.35
CA ILE A 24 -9.99 -7.07 10.07
C ILE A 24 -9.79 -6.33 11.39
N GLY A 25 -8.77 -6.70 12.17
CA GLY A 25 -8.46 -6.05 13.44
C GLY A 25 -8.13 -4.57 13.26
N PHE A 26 -7.39 -4.23 12.21
CA PHE A 26 -7.06 -2.84 11.87
C PHE A 26 -8.31 -2.04 11.45
N PHE A 27 -9.22 -2.63 10.66
CA PHE A 27 -10.51 -1.99 10.33
C PHE A 27 -11.35 -1.75 11.59
N CYS A 28 -11.52 -2.77 12.44
CA CYS A 28 -12.29 -2.66 13.67
C CYS A 28 -11.67 -1.67 14.68
N ALA A 29 -10.36 -1.42 14.63
CA ALA A 29 -9.72 -0.42 15.47
C ALA A 29 -10.00 1.02 15.01
N MET A 30 -10.41 1.22 13.75
CA MET A 30 -10.81 2.53 13.22
C MET A 30 -12.30 2.81 13.35
N ASP A 31 -13.13 1.78 13.14
CA ASP A 31 -14.60 1.83 13.23
C ASP A 31 -15.03 1.89 14.71
N ASP A 32 -14.86 3.07 15.32
CA ASP A 32 -15.04 3.33 16.76
C ASP A 32 -16.49 3.11 17.21
N ASP A 33 -17.45 3.49 16.38
CA ASP A 33 -18.87 3.30 16.69
C ASP A 33 -19.41 1.91 16.27
N GLY A 34 -18.64 1.14 15.50
CA GLY A 34 -18.98 -0.21 15.06
C GLY A 34 -20.10 -0.27 14.03
N ASN A 35 -20.33 0.80 13.27
CA ASN A 35 -21.39 0.85 12.25
C ASN A 35 -21.02 0.09 10.96
N GLY A 36 -19.79 -0.44 10.87
CA GLY A 36 -19.28 -1.20 9.73
C GLY A 36 -18.71 -0.33 8.61
N LYS A 37 -18.48 0.95 8.87
CA LYS A 37 -17.92 1.94 7.95
C LYS A 37 -17.12 2.97 8.75
N ILE A 38 -16.06 3.48 8.14
CA ILE A 38 -15.20 4.49 8.79
C ILE A 38 -15.54 5.86 8.23
N ASP A 39 -16.06 6.75 9.07
CA ASP A 39 -16.31 8.12 8.68
C ASP A 39 -15.03 9.00 8.68
N LYS A 40 -15.16 10.24 8.21
CA LYS A 40 -14.01 11.16 8.14
C LYS A 40 -13.41 11.47 9.52
N LYS A 41 -14.22 11.54 10.55
CA LYS A 41 -13.77 11.85 11.91
C LYS A 41 -12.96 10.68 12.44
N GLU A 42 -13.50 9.47 12.36
CA GLU A 42 -12.83 8.22 12.77
C GLU A 42 -11.49 8.04 12.04
N PHE A 43 -11.48 8.21 10.71
CA PHE A 43 -10.26 8.14 9.93
C PHE A 43 -9.20 9.18 10.37
N LEU A 44 -9.60 10.42 10.59
CA LEU A 44 -8.67 11.48 11.00
C LEU A 44 -8.15 11.28 12.42
N GLU A 45 -8.98 10.79 13.33
CA GLU A 45 -8.61 10.47 14.70
C GLU A 45 -7.57 9.35 14.70
N PHE A 46 -7.81 8.27 13.96
CA PHE A 46 -6.86 7.18 13.80
C PHE A 46 -5.53 7.65 13.18
N MET A 47 -5.61 8.43 12.09
CA MET A 47 -4.42 8.92 11.39
C MET A 47 -3.69 10.04 12.15
N ASN A 48 -4.25 10.63 13.21
CA ASN A 48 -3.56 11.67 13.99
C ASN A 48 -2.33 11.14 14.73
N ASP A 49 -2.33 9.85 15.08
CA ASP A 49 -1.20 9.19 15.73
C ASP A 49 -0.04 8.90 14.75
N GLU A 50 -0.32 8.85 13.44
CA GLU A 50 0.64 8.46 12.39
C GLU A 50 1.45 9.62 11.77
N GLY A 51 1.39 10.83 12.32
CA GLY A 51 2.07 11.99 11.73
C GLY A 51 1.44 12.49 10.42
N GLY A 52 2.07 13.44 9.73
CA GLY A 52 1.54 14.06 8.51
C GLY A 52 0.48 15.15 8.72
N GLY A 53 0.36 16.07 7.76
CA GLY A 53 -0.55 17.22 7.83
C GLY A 53 -2.01 16.87 7.53
N LYS A 54 -2.96 17.62 8.11
CA LYS A 54 -4.41 17.40 7.93
C LYS A 54 -4.83 17.35 6.44
N SER A 55 -4.28 18.22 5.60
CA SER A 55 -4.59 18.28 4.17
C SER A 55 -4.25 17.00 3.40
N THR A 56 -3.14 16.35 3.77
CA THR A 56 -2.73 15.06 3.19
C THR A 56 -3.71 13.96 3.59
N LYS A 57 -4.09 13.91 4.87
CA LYS A 57 -5.06 12.92 5.39
C LYS A 57 -6.43 13.05 4.70
N PHE A 58 -6.92 14.28 4.51
CA PHE A 58 -8.15 14.52 3.76
C PHE A 58 -8.06 14.07 2.30
N SER A 59 -6.92 14.31 1.65
CA SER A 59 -6.71 13.90 0.26
C SER A 59 -6.70 12.39 0.12
N ILE A 60 -6.10 11.68 1.10
CA ILE A 60 -6.10 10.22 1.17
C ILE A 60 -7.52 9.69 1.40
N PHE A 61 -8.27 10.25 2.35
CA PHE A 61 -9.67 9.83 2.58
C PHE A 61 -10.50 9.93 1.31
N ASN A 62 -10.48 11.08 0.65
CA ASN A 62 -11.27 11.30 -0.58
C ASN A 62 -10.81 10.44 -1.76
N LEU A 63 -9.56 9.99 -1.74
CA LEU A 63 -9.02 9.07 -2.73
C LEU A 63 -9.53 7.64 -2.47
N LEU A 64 -9.70 7.26 -1.21
CA LEU A 64 -10.17 5.94 -0.79
C LEU A 64 -11.68 5.77 -0.86
N ASP A 65 -12.44 6.85 -0.64
CA ASP A 65 -13.90 6.94 -0.78
C ASP A 65 -14.27 6.92 -2.28
N VAL A 66 -14.24 5.72 -2.87
CA VAL A 66 -14.37 5.50 -4.31
C VAL A 66 -15.81 5.76 -4.75
N ASP A 67 -16.78 5.31 -3.94
CA ASP A 67 -18.20 5.51 -4.23
C ASP A 67 -18.70 6.91 -3.84
N LYS A 68 -17.88 7.68 -3.10
CA LYS A 68 -18.14 9.06 -2.65
C LYS A 68 -19.34 9.16 -1.72
N ASN A 69 -19.60 8.12 -0.95
CA ASN A 69 -20.69 8.09 0.03
C ASN A 69 -20.31 8.83 1.34
N GLY A 70 -19.05 9.27 1.48
CA GLY A 70 -18.54 10.02 2.63
C GLY A 70 -18.04 9.16 3.79
N THR A 71 -17.97 7.83 3.59
CA THR A 71 -17.49 6.83 4.54
C THR A 71 -16.61 5.81 3.80
N LEU A 72 -15.74 5.09 4.50
CA LEU A 72 -14.93 4.02 3.92
C LEU A 72 -15.48 2.67 4.36
N ASP A 73 -15.90 1.86 3.39
CA ASP A 73 -16.23 0.46 3.67
C ASP A 73 -14.96 -0.39 3.92
N PHE A 74 -15.17 -1.65 4.31
CA PHE A 74 -14.07 -2.59 4.57
C PHE A 74 -13.08 -2.71 3.40
N TYR A 75 -13.56 -2.72 2.16
CA TYR A 75 -12.71 -2.88 0.98
C TYR A 75 -12.02 -1.58 0.56
N GLU A 76 -12.64 -0.43 0.79
CA GLU A 76 -12.01 0.88 0.63
C GLU A 76 -10.88 1.06 1.65
N MET A 77 -11.10 0.67 2.90
CA MET A 77 -10.03 0.64 3.90
C MET A 77 -8.94 -0.39 3.52
N MET A 78 -9.32 -1.60 3.10
CA MET A 78 -8.36 -2.61 2.62
C MET A 78 -7.43 -2.04 1.54
N THR A 79 -7.98 -1.19 0.67
CA THR A 79 -7.22 -0.49 -0.37
C THR A 79 -6.21 0.47 0.26
N ALA A 80 -6.57 1.20 1.32
CA ALA A 80 -5.67 2.05 2.09
C ALA A 80 -4.51 1.27 2.70
N PHE A 81 -4.80 0.17 3.38
CA PHE A 81 -3.76 -0.67 3.98
C PHE A 81 -2.81 -1.21 2.91
N TYR A 82 -3.34 -1.69 1.78
CA TYR A 82 -2.51 -2.13 0.67
C TYR A 82 -1.61 -1.01 0.14
N ILE A 83 -2.12 0.22 0.01
CA ILE A 83 -1.32 1.39 -0.41
C ILE A 83 -0.16 1.65 0.55
N ILE A 84 -0.44 1.65 1.86
CA ILE A 84 0.56 1.88 2.91
C ILE A 84 1.60 0.76 2.90
N MET A 85 1.17 -0.50 2.92
CA MET A 85 2.08 -1.66 2.98
C MET A 85 2.90 -1.87 1.72
N SER A 86 2.40 -1.41 0.56
CA SER A 86 3.15 -1.45 -0.69
C SER A 86 4.01 -0.22 -0.94
N GLU A 87 4.05 0.73 0.00
CA GLU A 87 4.81 1.97 -0.06
C GLU A 87 4.60 2.72 -1.38
N ARG A 88 3.36 2.71 -1.90
CA ARG A 88 3.07 3.34 -3.19
C ARG A 88 3.26 4.86 -3.09
N PRO A 89 4.10 5.46 -3.95
CA PRO A 89 4.46 6.85 -3.79
C PRO A 89 3.38 7.81 -4.30
N PHE A 90 3.45 9.04 -3.79
CA PHE A 90 2.84 10.20 -4.41
C PHE A 90 3.84 10.81 -5.38
N CYS A 91 3.36 11.47 -6.44
CA CYS A 91 4.24 12.15 -7.39
C CYS A 91 4.85 13.40 -6.75
N ASP A 92 6.17 13.48 -6.66
CA ASP A 92 6.88 14.62 -6.05
C ASP A 92 6.73 15.93 -6.84
N SER A 93 6.25 15.88 -8.08
CA SER A 93 5.98 17.08 -8.88
C SER A 93 4.56 17.62 -8.72
N CYS A 94 3.55 16.76 -8.68
CA CYS A 94 2.14 17.20 -8.71
C CYS A 94 1.33 16.76 -7.49
N GLU A 95 1.97 16.10 -6.53
CA GLU A 95 1.43 15.65 -5.24
C GLU A 95 0.25 14.66 -5.36
N LYS A 96 -0.01 14.15 -6.57
CA LYS A 96 -1.07 13.18 -6.82
C LYS A 96 -0.58 11.78 -6.51
N PHE A 97 -1.43 10.99 -5.85
CA PHE A 97 -1.20 9.57 -5.63
C PHE A 97 -1.00 8.82 -6.95
N ILE A 98 0.04 8.00 -7.05
CA ILE A 98 0.33 7.26 -8.27
C ILE A 98 -0.37 5.90 -8.24
N THR A 99 -1.40 5.78 -9.07
CA THR A 99 -2.23 4.56 -9.14
C THR A 99 -1.68 3.48 -10.08
N SER A 100 -0.72 3.81 -10.94
CA SER A 100 -0.21 2.93 -12.01
C SER A 100 1.33 2.94 -12.03
N SER A 101 1.96 2.64 -13.16
CA SER A 101 3.40 2.72 -13.31
C SER A 101 3.93 4.12 -12.97
N TYR A 102 5.07 4.14 -12.29
CA TYR A 102 5.76 5.34 -11.85
C TYR A 102 7.26 5.21 -12.13
N PHE A 103 7.95 6.34 -12.10
CA PHE A 103 9.38 6.45 -12.36
C PHE A 103 10.09 6.96 -11.12
N THR A 104 11.10 6.24 -10.65
CA THR A 104 11.90 6.64 -9.49
C THR A 104 13.29 7.07 -9.93
N CYS A 105 13.79 8.16 -9.36
CA CYS A 105 15.19 8.57 -9.53
C CYS A 105 16.10 7.58 -8.79
N VAL A 106 16.95 6.88 -9.55
CA VAL A 106 17.89 5.92 -8.95
C VAL A 106 19.02 6.63 -8.21
N GLY A 107 19.36 7.87 -8.59
CA GLY A 107 20.31 8.69 -7.84
C GLY A 107 19.86 8.95 -6.40
N CYS A 108 18.58 9.27 -6.18
CA CYS A 108 18.00 9.38 -4.84
C CYS A 108 18.01 8.04 -4.10
N LEU A 109 17.63 6.93 -4.77
CA LEU A 109 17.63 5.61 -4.14
C LEU A 109 19.02 5.15 -3.67
N GLU A 110 20.07 5.48 -4.42
CA GLU A 110 21.45 5.15 -4.08
C GLU A 110 21.98 6.02 -2.92
N ASN A 111 21.47 7.24 -2.80
CA ASN A 111 21.87 8.20 -1.78
C ASN A 111 20.97 8.08 -0.54
N GLN A 112 21.34 7.19 0.39
CA GLN A 112 20.59 6.83 1.63
C GLN A 112 20.21 7.98 2.57
N ILE A 113 20.55 9.23 2.24
CA ILE A 113 20.27 10.44 3.00
C ILE A 113 18.97 11.11 2.51
N GLU A 114 18.61 10.93 1.24
CA GLU A 114 17.42 11.55 0.64
C GLU A 114 16.27 10.55 0.56
N SER A 115 15.03 11.05 0.70
CA SER A 115 13.84 10.28 0.34
C SER A 115 13.90 9.92 -1.14
N SER A 116 13.18 8.86 -1.55
CA SER A 116 12.99 8.59 -2.98
C SER A 116 12.39 9.81 -3.68
N PHE A 117 12.66 9.92 -4.99
CA PHE A 117 12.04 10.92 -5.84
C PHE A 117 11.27 10.21 -6.95
N ASP A 118 9.95 10.25 -6.86
CA ASP A 118 8.99 9.46 -7.62
C ASP A 118 8.09 10.35 -8.48
N LEU A 119 7.97 10.02 -9.76
CA LEU A 119 7.16 10.75 -10.73
C LEU A 119 6.08 9.85 -11.33
N CYS A 120 4.87 10.41 -11.47
CA CYS A 120 3.86 9.80 -12.32
C CYS A 120 4.26 9.88 -13.79
N LEU A 121 3.67 8.99 -14.62
CA LEU A 121 3.90 8.95 -16.07
C LEU A 121 3.74 10.33 -16.73
N ASP A 122 2.71 11.08 -16.37
CA ASP A 122 2.44 12.40 -16.97
C ASP A 122 3.54 13.43 -16.64
N CYS A 123 3.96 13.52 -15.38
CA CYS A 123 5.01 14.46 -14.97
C CYS A 123 6.36 14.08 -15.58
N TYR A 124 6.66 12.79 -15.63
CA TYR A 124 7.87 12.28 -16.28
C TYR A 124 7.88 12.61 -17.78
N TYR A 125 6.81 12.27 -18.50
CA TYR A 125 6.68 12.52 -19.93
C TYR A 125 6.76 14.01 -20.28
N MET A 126 6.06 14.85 -19.51
CA MET A 126 6.02 16.31 -19.74
C MET A 126 7.26 17.04 -19.21
N LYS A 127 8.22 16.34 -18.59
CA LYS A 127 9.39 16.93 -17.91
C LYS A 127 8.99 18.02 -16.91
N LYS A 128 7.85 17.83 -16.24
CA LYS A 128 7.40 18.69 -15.16
C LYS A 128 8.06 18.21 -13.88
N CYS A 129 9.34 18.52 -13.70
CA CYS A 129 10.06 18.26 -12.45
C CYS A 129 11.26 19.19 -12.35
N VAL A 130 11.48 19.77 -11.17
CA VAL A 130 12.72 20.48 -10.84
C VAL A 130 13.51 19.55 -9.94
N HIS A 131 14.27 18.66 -10.56
CA HIS A 131 15.08 17.67 -9.86
C HIS A 131 16.39 17.49 -10.63
N THR A 132 17.53 17.52 -9.95
CA THR A 132 18.82 17.33 -10.60
C THR A 132 19.91 16.78 -9.70
N HIS A 133 20.64 15.81 -10.24
CA HIS A 133 21.91 15.28 -9.75
C HIS A 133 23.02 15.68 -10.73
N ASN A 134 23.24 16.99 -10.91
CA ASN A 134 24.25 17.54 -11.83
C ASN A 134 24.12 17.00 -13.27
N GLY A 135 22.89 16.77 -13.74
CA GLY A 135 22.61 16.27 -15.09
C GLY A 135 22.75 14.75 -15.27
N SER A 136 22.92 13.98 -14.19
CA SER A 136 22.99 12.51 -14.21
C SER A 136 21.69 11.83 -13.80
N ASP A 137 20.57 12.54 -13.91
CA ASP A 137 19.24 12.10 -13.48
C ASP A 137 18.80 10.84 -14.23
N ARG A 138 18.93 9.69 -13.57
CA ARG A 138 18.57 8.39 -14.11
C ARG A 138 17.29 7.92 -13.44
N PHE A 139 16.21 7.86 -14.22
CA PHE A 139 14.93 7.34 -13.78
C PHE A 139 14.72 5.94 -14.32
N LEU A 140 14.14 5.07 -13.49
CA LEU A 140 13.65 3.75 -13.89
C LEU A 140 12.19 3.59 -13.47
N ASP A 141 11.42 2.89 -14.29
CA ASP A 141 10.06 2.54 -13.92
C ASP A 141 10.03 1.39 -12.90
N ASN A 142 8.90 1.26 -12.22
CA ASN A 142 8.69 0.24 -11.18
C ASN A 142 8.86 -1.21 -11.68
N HIS A 143 8.62 -1.51 -12.97
CA HIS A 143 8.89 -2.84 -13.52
C HIS A 143 10.39 -3.06 -13.78
N SER A 144 11.08 -2.04 -14.31
CA SER A 144 12.54 -2.08 -14.50
C SER A 144 13.28 -2.25 -13.16
N LEU A 145 12.86 -1.52 -12.12
CA LEU A 145 13.39 -1.68 -10.76
C LEU A 145 13.15 -3.10 -10.24
N LEU A 146 11.94 -3.64 -10.39
CA LEU A 146 11.63 -5.02 -9.99
C LEU A 146 12.48 -6.05 -10.76
N ALA A 147 12.76 -5.83 -12.04
CA ALA A 147 13.61 -6.72 -12.83
C ALA A 147 15.06 -6.74 -12.31
N ILE A 148 15.59 -5.59 -11.91
CA ILE A 148 16.91 -5.49 -11.26
C ILE A 148 16.90 -6.21 -9.92
N THR A 149 15.92 -5.92 -9.06
CA THR A 149 15.77 -6.58 -7.74
C THR A 149 15.69 -8.10 -7.87
N LYS A 150 14.92 -8.61 -8.84
CA LYS A 150 14.83 -10.05 -9.12
C LYS A 150 16.18 -10.66 -9.51
N SER A 151 17.01 -9.92 -10.25
CA SER A 151 18.34 -10.38 -10.67
C SER A 151 19.29 -10.45 -9.47
N ILE A 152 19.29 -9.41 -8.64
CA ILE A 152 20.06 -9.37 -7.38
C ILE A 152 19.68 -10.53 -6.45
N ILE A 153 18.37 -10.78 -6.26
CA ILE A 153 17.89 -11.89 -5.42
C ILE A 153 18.38 -13.26 -5.94
N LYS A 154 18.38 -13.47 -7.26
CA LYS A 154 18.87 -14.72 -7.87
C LYS A 154 20.37 -14.91 -7.64
N GLU A 155 21.16 -13.84 -7.78
CA GLU A 155 22.60 -13.86 -7.54
C GLU A 155 22.93 -14.10 -6.05
N ALA A 156 22.20 -13.47 -5.14
CA ALA A 156 22.31 -13.69 -3.70
C ALA A 156 21.93 -15.13 -3.29
N SER A 157 20.89 -15.68 -3.91
CA SER A 157 20.46 -17.07 -3.66
C SER A 157 21.48 -18.10 -4.16
N SER A 158 22.19 -17.78 -5.24
CA SER A 158 23.24 -18.65 -5.80
C SER A 158 24.54 -18.62 -4.98
N SER A 159 24.78 -17.55 -4.22
CA SER A 159 25.94 -17.39 -3.33
C SER A 159 25.69 -17.85 -1.87
N THR A 160 24.43 -18.02 -1.46
CA THR A 160 24.03 -18.35 -0.07
C THR A 160 23.74 -19.84 0.16
N ALA A 161 24.10 -20.75 -0.76
CA ALA A 161 23.92 -22.20 -0.59
C ALA A 161 24.81 -22.85 0.52
N MET A 162 25.39 -22.06 1.44
CA MET A 162 26.02 -22.52 2.68
C MET A 162 25.43 -21.77 3.89
N LYS A 163 24.24 -22.19 4.36
CA LYS A 163 23.83 -22.33 5.78
C LYS A 163 22.30 -22.42 5.91
N THR A 164 21.80 -23.64 6.06
CA THR A 164 20.56 -24.01 6.79
C THR A 164 20.71 -23.59 8.28
N THR A 165 19.70 -23.31 9.10
CA THR A 165 18.45 -24.06 9.39
C THR A 165 17.52 -23.23 10.33
N SER A 166 16.20 -23.31 10.09
CA SER A 166 15.03 -23.33 11.02
C SER A 166 14.94 -22.44 12.28
N VAL A 167 13.75 -21.85 12.54
CA VAL A 167 12.79 -22.28 13.61
C VAL A 167 11.47 -21.48 13.48
N VAL A 168 10.35 -22.22 13.46
CA VAL A 168 8.96 -21.76 13.55
C VAL A 168 8.58 -21.60 15.03
N LYS A 169 7.77 -20.59 15.39
CA LYS A 169 6.94 -20.64 16.60
C LYS A 169 5.57 -20.01 16.40
N ASP A 170 4.56 -20.79 16.80
CA ASP A 170 3.12 -20.51 16.86
C ASP A 170 2.76 -19.39 17.85
N ALA A 171 1.62 -18.75 17.60
CA ALA A 171 0.75 -18.23 18.66
C ALA A 171 -0.72 -18.27 18.19
N GLY A 172 -1.49 -19.20 18.78
CA GLY A 172 -2.92 -19.33 18.56
C GLY A 172 -3.76 -18.36 19.41
N GLY A 173 -4.86 -17.89 18.84
CA GLY A 173 -5.95 -17.17 19.50
C GLY A 173 -7.24 -17.30 18.69
N ARG A 174 -8.33 -17.74 19.34
CA ARG A 174 -9.67 -17.92 18.75
C ARG A 174 -10.45 -16.60 18.81
N CYS A 175 -11.15 -16.25 17.72
CA CYS A 175 -12.56 -15.84 17.71
C CYS A 175 -13.08 -15.43 16.30
N VAL A 176 -14.25 -15.97 16.00
CA VAL A 176 -15.37 -15.65 15.06
C VAL A 176 -15.12 -15.43 13.56
N ASP A 177 -16.01 -16.08 12.79
CA ASP A 177 -16.05 -16.20 11.33
C ASP A 177 -16.56 -14.94 10.59
N ASP A 178 -16.17 -14.88 9.32
CA ASP A 178 -16.52 -13.92 8.28
C ASP A 178 -18.05 -13.63 8.19
N PRO A 179 -18.49 -12.35 8.35
CA PRO A 179 -19.89 -11.94 8.17
C PRO A 179 -20.48 -12.23 6.78
N GLN A 180 -19.65 -12.54 5.78
CA GLN A 180 -20.08 -12.85 4.41
C GLN A 180 -20.09 -14.35 4.07
N GLN A 181 -19.64 -15.25 4.96
CA GLN A 181 -19.77 -16.71 4.74
C GLN A 181 -21.17 -17.27 5.06
N GLN A 182 -22.06 -16.50 5.69
CA GLN A 182 -23.42 -16.97 6.01
C GLN A 182 -24.44 -16.84 4.87
N LYS A 183 -24.06 -16.35 3.68
CA LYS A 183 -24.98 -16.23 2.54
C LYS A 183 -24.84 -17.32 1.45
N ARG A 184 -24.02 -18.36 1.65
CA ARG A 184 -23.84 -19.43 0.65
C ARG A 184 -24.34 -20.83 1.05
N VAL A 185 -25.03 -20.97 2.18
CA VAL A 185 -25.48 -22.30 2.69
C VAL A 185 -27.02 -22.40 2.86
N SER A 186 -27.80 -21.51 2.23
CA SER A 186 -29.28 -21.60 2.26
C SER A 186 -29.94 -21.83 0.90
N GLU A 187 -29.18 -22.25 -0.12
CA GLU A 187 -29.71 -22.64 -1.43
C GLU A 187 -29.11 -23.97 -1.92
N LEU A 188 -29.23 -25.01 -1.09
CA LEU A 188 -29.18 -26.42 -1.48
C LEU A 188 -30.22 -27.23 -0.68
#